data_AF-A0A396FAN4-F1
#
_entry.id   AF-A0A396FAN4-F1
#
_cell.length_a   1.000
_cell.length_b   1.000
_cell.length_c   1.000
_cell.angle_alpha   90.00
_cell.angle_beta   90.00
_cell.angle_gamma   90.00
#
_symmetry.space_group_name_H-M   'P 1'
#
loop_
_entity.id
_entity.type
_entity.pdbx_description
1 polymer ?
#
loop_
_entity_poly.entity_id
_entity_poly.type
_entity_poly.pdbx_seq_one_letter_code
_entity_poly.pdbx_strand_id
1 'polypeptide(L)' 'ITISGEEFIRRFLMHVPPKRFVRIRHYGLLSSRNKKKKITLCRNILGCKKYISKLKDMDAPAIIRLLYNKDICKCSS' A
#
# COMPACT_ATOMS: atom_id res chain seq x y z
N ILE A 1 4.64 -26.90 -5.13
CA ILE A 1 5.60 -26.30 -6.09
C ILE A 1 6.96 -26.28 -5.42
N THR A 2 7.92 -27.00 -5.98
CA THR A 2 9.31 -27.05 -5.53
C THR A 2 10.13 -26.12 -6.43
N ILE A 3 10.86 -25.17 -5.86
CA ILE A 3 11.73 -24.24 -6.60
C ILE A 3 13.20 -24.58 -6.34
N SER A 4 14.08 -24.25 -7.28
CA SER A 4 15.52 -24.40 -7.07
C SER A 4 16.01 -23.47 -5.95
N GLY A 5 17.12 -23.86 -5.30
CA GLY A 5 17.71 -23.07 -4.22
C GLY A 5 18.07 -21.63 -4.64
N GLU A 6 18.58 -21.47 -5.86
CA GLU A 6 18.88 -20.15 -6.43
C GLU A 6 17.63 -19.27 -6.56
N GLU A 7 16.54 -19.82 -7.09
CA GLU A 7 15.29 -19.06 -7.25
C GLU A 7 14.65 -18.71 -5.90
N PHE A 8 14.81 -19.58 -4.90
CA PHE A 8 14.43 -19.27 -3.52
C PHE A 8 15.22 -18.07 -2.98
N ILE A 9 16.55 -18.09 -3.08
CA ILE A 9 17.41 -17.01 -2.58
C ILE A 9 17.07 -15.69 -3.28
N ARG A 10 16.90 -15.72 -4.62
CA ARG A 10 16.55 -14.52 -5.40
C ARG A 10 15.23 -13.90 -4.94
N ARG A 11 14.18 -14.72 -4.73
CA ARG A 11 12.89 -14.25 -4.22
C ARG A 11 12.97 -13.74 -2.80
N PHE A 12 13.69 -14.44 -1.93
CA PHE A 12 13.88 -14.05 -0.54
C PHE A 12 14.55 -12.67 -0.43
N LEU A 13 15.62 -12.44 -1.19
CA LEU A 13 16.36 -11.18 -1.15
C LEU A 13 15.55 -9.97 -1.66
N MET A 14 14.55 -10.16 -2.54
CA MET A 14 13.64 -9.08 -2.93
C MET A 14 12.76 -8.57 -1.77
N HIS A 15 12.56 -9.37 -0.73
CA HIS A 15 11.81 -8.99 0.46
C HIS A 15 12.69 -8.37 1.56
N VAL A 16 14.02 -8.47 1.43
CA VAL A 16 14.96 -7.89 2.38
C VAL A 16 15.18 -6.41 2.03
N PRO A 17 14.87 -5.47 2.94
CA PRO A 17 15.11 -4.06 2.68
C PRO A 17 16.62 -3.78 2.50
N PRO A 18 17.00 -2.88 1.58
CA PRO A 18 18.40 -2.50 1.39
C PRO A 18 19.06 -2.02 2.68
N LYS A 19 20.39 -2.16 2.77
CA LYS A 19 21.15 -1.66 3.92
C LYS A 19 20.87 -0.17 4.12
N ARG A 20 20.58 0.23 5.36
CA ARG A 20 20.16 1.60 5.77
C ARG A 20 18.74 2.01 5.34
N PHE A 21 17.94 1.11 4.78
CA PHE A 21 16.52 1.36 4.59
C PHE A 21 15.77 1.25 5.93
N VAL A 22 15.67 2.39 6.62
CA VAL A 22 14.92 2.49 7.87
C VAL A 22 13.46 2.79 7.59
N ARG A 23 12.54 2.18 8.36
CA ARG A 23 11.12 2.50 8.26
C ARG A 23 10.90 3.97 8.66
N ILE A 24 10.29 4.75 7.77
CA ILE A 24 9.90 6.13 8.08
C ILE A 24 8.86 6.12 9.20
N ARG A 25 9.19 6.79 10.31
CA ARG A 25 8.25 7.04 11.41
C ARG A 25 7.63 8.41 11.20
N HIS A 26 6.31 8.44 11.01
CA HIS A 26 5.59 9.70 10.91
C HIS A 26 5.26 10.25 12.31
N TYR A 27 5.61 11.51 12.55
CA TYR A 27 5.26 12.26 13.75
C TYR A 27 4.29 13.40 13.42
N GLY A 28 3.74 14.05 14.46
CA GLY A 28 2.89 15.23 14.29
C GLY A 28 1.56 14.92 13.59
N LEU A 29 1.40 15.46 12.38
CA LEU A 29 0.16 15.38 11.58
C LEU A 29 -0.12 13.96 11.07
N LEU A 30 0.91 13.27 10.58
CA LEU A 30 0.80 11.96 9.93
C LEU A 30 1.03 10.77 10.88
N SER A 31 1.24 11.02 12.17
CA SER A 31 1.44 9.94 13.15
C SER A 31 0.19 9.06 13.26
N SER A 32 0.35 7.74 13.46
CA SER A 32 -0.78 6.80 13.47
C SER A 32 -1.89 7.21 14.45
N ARG A 33 -1.52 7.75 15.62
CA ARG A 33 -2.45 8.23 16.65
C ARG A 33 -3.26 9.45 16.18
N ASN A 34 -2.62 10.37 15.45
CA ASN A 34 -3.20 11.68 15.13
C ASN A 34 -3.75 11.78 13.70
N LYS A 35 -3.24 10.97 12.77
CA LYS A 35 -3.49 11.04 11.32
C LYS A 35 -4.97 11.11 11.00
N LYS A 36 -5.79 10.21 11.57
CA LYS A 36 -7.22 10.16 11.29
C LYS A 36 -7.93 11.46 11.67
N LYS A 37 -7.68 11.97 12.88
CA LYS A 37 -8.33 13.18 13.40
C LYS A 37 -7.83 14.44 12.69
N LYS A 38 -6.51 14.64 12.66
CA LYS A 38 -5.91 15.88 12.14
C LYS A 38 -6.06 16.02 10.62
N ILE A 39 -5.94 14.93 9.85
CA ILE A 39 -6.17 15.00 8.40
C ILE A 39 -7.64 15.32 8.07
N THR A 40 -8.58 14.76 8.83
CA THR A 40 -10.01 15.11 8.67
C THR A 40 -10.24 16.58 8.97
N LEU A 41 -9.64 17.10 10.05
CA LEU A 41 -9.71 18.53 10.39
C LEU A 41 -9.14 19.41 9.28
N CYS A 42 -7.94 19.12 8.77
CA CYS A 42 -7.34 19.87 7.66
C CYS A 42 -8.25 19.87 6.43
N ARG A 43 -8.85 18.73 6.07
CA ARG A 43 -9.79 18.64 4.95
C ARG A 43 -11.02 19.51 5.16
N ASN A 44 -11.61 19.50 6.36
CA ASN A 44 -12.77 20.34 6.66
C ASN A 44 -12.44 21.83 6.54
N ILE A 45 -11.28 22.26 7.05
CA ILE A 45 -10.83 23.66 6.97
C ILE A 45 -10.59 24.08 5.52
N LEU A 46 -9.99 23.20 4.71
CA LEU A 46 -9.74 23.43 3.29
C LEU A 46 -11.00 23.30 2.41
N GLY A 47 -12.20 23.19 3.00
CA GLY A 47 -13.46 22.98 2.27
C GLY A 47 -13.51 21.68 1.46
N CYS A 48 -12.62 20.72 1.76
CA CYS A 48 -12.42 19.52 0.96
C CYS A 48 -13.62 18.57 1.10
N LYS A 49 -14.34 18.41 -0.02
CA LYS A 49 -15.27 17.30 -0.28
C LYS A 49 -14.69 16.00 0.31
N LYS A 50 -15.49 15.26 1.09
CA LYS A 50 -15.10 13.94 1.61
C LYS A 50 -14.43 13.15 0.48
N TYR A 51 -13.14 12.89 0.59
CA TYR A 51 -12.48 11.93 -0.29
C TYR A 51 -13.00 10.56 0.09
N ILE A 52 -14.13 10.18 -0.51
CA ILE A 52 -14.60 8.80 -0.52
C ILE A 52 -13.63 8.10 -1.44
N SER A 53 -12.61 7.44 -0.88
CA SER A 53 -11.76 6.59 -1.68
C SER A 53 -12.67 5.57 -2.34
N LYS A 54 -12.77 5.60 -3.68
CA LYS A 54 -13.49 4.58 -4.47
C LYS A 54 -13.10 3.14 -4.06
N LEU A 55 -11.92 3.01 -3.46
CA LEU A 55 -11.30 1.79 -2.96
C LEU A 55 -11.76 1.33 -1.57
N LYS A 56 -12.56 2.11 -0.83
CA LYS A 56 -12.86 1.82 0.59
C LYS A 56 -13.60 0.49 0.77
N ASP A 57 -14.46 0.19 -0.19
CA ASP A 57 -15.35 -0.98 -0.15
C ASP A 57 -14.99 -1.99 -1.26
N MET A 58 -13.74 -1.93 -1.76
CA MET A 58 -13.24 -2.81 -2.81
C MET A 58 -12.26 -3.84 -2.23
N ASP A 59 -12.35 -5.08 -2.70
CA ASP A 59 -11.36 -6.10 -2.38
C ASP A 59 -10.01 -5.82 -3.03
N ALA A 60 -8.93 -6.32 -2.43
CA ALA A 60 -7.56 -6.11 -2.92
C ALA A 60 -7.37 -6.45 -4.41
N PRO A 61 -7.93 -7.56 -4.96
CA PRO A 61 -7.83 -7.85 -6.39
C PRO A 61 -8.54 -6.79 -7.25
N ALA A 62 -9.70 -6.30 -6.81
CA ALA A 62 -10.46 -5.26 -7.50
C ALA A 62 -9.72 -3.91 -7.48
N ILE A 63 -9.07 -3.57 -6.35
CA ILE A 63 -8.20 -2.39 -6.25
C ILE A 63 -7.05 -2.48 -7.25
N ILE A 64 -6.37 -3.61 -7.33
CA ILE A 64 -5.20 -3.77 -8.21
C ILE A 64 -5.62 -3.75 -9.68
N ARG A 65 -6.75 -4.38 -10.02
CA ARG A 65 -7.32 -4.32 -11.37
C ARG A 65 -7.65 -2.89 -11.77
N LEU A 66 -8.22 -2.08 -10.87
CA LEU A 66 -8.56 -0.68 -11.14
C LEU A 66 -7.31 0.20 -11.29
N LEU A 67 -6.27 -0.02 -10.48
CA LEU A 67 -5.08 0.85 -10.46
C LEU A 67 -4.07 0.51 -11.57
N TYR A 68 -3.90 -0.78 -11.89
CA TYR A 68 -2.81 -1.28 -12.74
C TYR A 68 -3.31 -2.04 -13.97
N ASN A 69 -4.63 -2.13 -14.20
CA ASN A 69 -5.23 -2.90 -15.28
C ASN A 69 -4.74 -4.36 -15.37
N LYS A 70 -4.33 -4.93 -14.23
CA LYS A 70 -3.81 -6.30 -14.13
C LYS A 70 -4.70 -7.14 -13.24
N ASP A 71 -5.20 -8.24 -13.80
CA ASP A 71 -5.98 -9.23 -13.05
C ASP A 71 -5.03 -10.24 -12.42
N ILE A 72 -4.81 -10.14 -11.10
CA ILE A 72 -3.93 -11.06 -10.36
C ILE A 72 -4.57 -12.44 -10.19
N CYS A 73 -5.90 -12.55 -10.36
CA CYS A 73 -6.58 -13.83 -10.32
C CYS A 73 -6.44 -14.60 -11.65
N LYS A 74 -5.80 -14.03 -12.67
CA LYS A 74 -5.48 -14.69 -13.93
C LYS A 74 -3.97 -14.70 -14.16
N CYS A 75 -3.39 -15.89 -14.32
CA CYS A 75 -2.03 -16.00 -14.81
C CYS A 75 -2.01 -15.65 -16.31
N SER A 76 -1.02 -14.88 -16.76
CA SER A 76 -0.69 -14.84 -18.19
C SER A 76 -0.17 -16.22 -18.57
N SER A 77 -0.92 -16.93 -19.42
CA SER A 77 -0.44 -18.14 -20.08
C SER A 77 0.83 -17.87 -20.87
#